data_AF-A0A963EHN6-F1
#
_entry.id   AF-A0A963EHN6-F1
#
_cell.length_a   1.000
_cell.length_b   1.000
_cell.length_c   1.000
_cell.angle_alpha   90.00
_cell.angle_beta   90.00
_cell.angle_gamma   90.00
#
_symmetry.space_group_name_H-M   'P 1'
#
loop_
_entity.id
_entity.type
_entity.pdbx_description
1 polymer ?
#
loop_
_entity_poly.entity_id
_entity_poly.type
_entity_poly.pdbx_seq_one_letter_code
_entity_poly.pdbx_strand_id
1 'polypeptide(L)' 'MEAYLFEYLPILLFLGIAVALAAIIVFASMLVARQKPDAEKVSAYECGFEPFSDSRGRFDVRFYLVAILFI' A
#
# COMPACT_ATOMS: atom_id res chain seq x y z
N MET A 1 -2.22 17.35 -32.18
CA MET A 1 -2.89 16.78 -30.99
C MET A 1 -2.62 15.29 -30.90
N GLU A 2 -2.95 14.51 -31.92
CA GLU A 2 -2.59 13.07 -32.02
C GLU A 2 -1.10 12.77 -31.78
N ALA A 3 -0.18 13.56 -32.35
CA ALA A 3 1.26 13.37 -32.17
C ALA A 3 1.71 13.43 -30.69
N TYR A 4 1.07 14.26 -29.87
CA TYR A 4 1.38 14.38 -28.43
C TYR A 4 0.81 13.21 -27.61
N LEU A 5 -0.27 12.56 -28.07
CA LEU A 5 -0.84 11.40 -27.38
C LEU A 5 0.11 10.18 -27.43
N PHE A 6 0.84 10.03 -28.54
CA PHE A 6 1.85 8.98 -28.66
C PHE A 6 3.03 9.15 -27.69
N GLU A 7 3.30 10.37 -27.21
CA GLU A 7 4.33 10.62 -26.19
C GLU A 7 3.94 10.10 -24.79
N TYR A 8 2.64 9.93 -24.52
CA TYR A 8 2.15 9.34 -23.27
C TYR A 8 2.13 7.80 -23.29
N LEU A 9 2.18 7.18 -24.48
CA LEU A 9 2.15 5.73 -24.61
C LEU A 9 3.28 5.02 -23.84
N PRO A 10 4.55 5.49 -23.88
CA PRO A 10 5.62 4.93 -23.05
C PRO A 10 5.31 5.00 -21.55
N ILE A 11 4.74 6.12 -21.08
CA ILE A 11 4.39 6.30 -19.65
C ILE A 11 3.36 5.25 -19.23
N LEU A 12 2.30 5.08 -20.02
CA LEU A 12 1.26 4.08 -19.74
C LEU A 12 1.81 2.65 -19.78
N LEU A 13 2.71 2.37 -20.72
CA LEU A 13 3.35 1.06 -20.84
C LEU A 13 4.24 0.76 -19.63
N PHE A 14 5.06 1.73 -19.19
CA PHE A 14 5.86 1.57 -17.97
C PHE A 14 4.99 1.41 -16.72
N LEU A 15 3.91 2.18 -16.60
CA LEU A 15 2.96 2.04 -15.50
C LEU A 15 2.33 0.65 -15.50
N GLY A 16 1.88 0.17 -16.67
CA GLY A 16 1.31 -1.17 -16.83
C GLY A 16 2.28 -2.27 -16.45
N ILE A 17 3.54 -2.19 -16.90
CA ILE A 17 4.60 -3.14 -16.53
C ILE A 17 4.88 -3.09 -15.02
N ALA A 18 4.97 -1.90 -14.42
CA ALA A 18 5.24 -1.75 -13.00
C ALA A 18 4.13 -2.37 -12.14
N VAL A 19 2.87 -2.10 -12.48
CA VAL A 19 1.71 -2.70 -11.79
C VAL A 19 1.67 -4.21 -11.99
N ALA A 20 1.88 -4.69 -13.22
CA ALA A 20 1.90 -6.11 -13.51
C ALA A 20 3.01 -6.83 -12.73
N LEU A 21 4.21 -6.26 -12.68
CA LEU A 21 5.33 -6.83 -11.93
C LEU A 21 5.06 -6.84 -10.43
N ALA A 22 4.54 -5.75 -9.86
CA ALA A 22 4.16 -5.69 -8.45
C ALA A 22 3.11 -6.76 -8.10
N ALA A 23 2.08 -6.90 -8.94
CA ALA A 23 1.07 -7.94 -8.79
C ALA A 23 1.69 -9.33 -8.85
N ILE A 24 2.51 -9.63 -9.87
CA ILE A 24 3.18 -10.94 -10.02
C ILE A 24 3.98 -11.28 -8.77
N ILE A 25 4.75 -10.34 -8.23
CA ILE A 25 5.57 -10.57 -7.03
C ILE A 25 4.69 -10.90 -5.80
N VAL A 26 3.63 -10.12 -5.57
CA VAL A 26 2.71 -10.34 -4.45
C VAL A 26 1.97 -11.68 -4.60
N PHE A 27 1.44 -11.98 -5.79
CA PHE A 27 0.76 -13.25 -6.05
C PHE A 27 1.71 -14.45 -5.98
N ALA A 28 2.94 -14.32 -6.49
CA ALA A 28 3.95 -15.37 -6.38
C ALA A 28 4.29 -15.65 -4.91
N SER A 29 4.43 -14.62 -4.07
CA SER A 29 4.64 -14.80 -2.62
C SER A 29 3.51 -15.61 -1.99
N MET A 30 2.25 -15.29 -2.30
CA MET A 30 1.09 -15.98 -1.74
C MET A 30 0.96 -17.44 -2.23
N LEU A 31 1.30 -17.71 -3.50
CA LEU A 31 1.15 -19.03 -4.12
C LEU A 31 2.32 -19.98 -3.82
N VAL A 32 3.55 -19.46 -3.78
CA VAL A 32 4.77 -20.27 -3.63
C VAL A 32 5.14 -20.45 -2.15
N ALA A 33 4.92 -19.44 -1.30
CA ALA A 33 5.28 -19.53 0.10
C ALA A 33 4.26 -20.34 0.91
N ARG A 34 4.76 -21.07 1.91
CA ARG A 34 3.89 -21.83 2.83
C ARG A 34 3.16 -20.88 3.78
N GLN A 35 1.86 -20.72 3.55
CA GLN A 35 0.98 -19.94 4.43
C GLN A 35 0.64 -20.75 5.69
N LYS A 36 1.05 -20.26 6.87
CA LYS A 36 0.71 -20.85 8.19
C LYS A 36 0.21 -19.77 9.16
N PRO A 37 -0.99 -19.21 8.95
CA PRO A 37 -1.59 -18.28 9.89
C PRO A 37 -1.95 -19.02 11.19
N ASP A 38 -1.67 -18.38 12.31
CA ASP A 38 -2.19 -18.73 13.64
C ASP A 38 -2.62 -17.43 14.32
N ALA A 39 -3.35 -17.53 15.44
CA ALA A 39 -3.95 -16.37 16.11
C ALA A 39 -2.91 -15.29 16.49
N GLU A 40 -1.72 -15.71 16.92
CA GLU A 40 -0.65 -14.79 17.32
C GLU A 40 0.04 -14.15 16.11
N LYS A 41 0.24 -14.87 15.01
CA LYS A 41 0.85 -14.30 13.79
C LYS A 41 -0.02 -13.27 13.09
N VAL A 42 -1.34 -13.35 13.28
CA VAL A 42 -2.30 -12.43 12.66
C VAL A 42 -2.82 -11.38 13.63
N SER A 43 -2.36 -11.37 14.89
CA SER A 43 -2.68 -10.35 15.87
C SER A 43 -1.89 -9.05 15.60
N ALA A 44 -2.37 -7.94 16.16
CA ALA A 44 -1.67 -6.67 16.07
C ALA A 44 -0.36 -6.75 16.85
N TYR A 45 0.71 -6.20 16.27
CA TYR A 45 1.99 -6.14 16.96
C TYR A 45 1.95 -5.11 18.09
N GLU A 46 2.05 -5.61 19.33
CA GLU A 46 2.20 -4.79 20.55
C GLU A 46 3.12 -5.52 21.53
N CYS A 47 4.31 -5.94 21.07
CA CYS A 47 5.33 -6.63 21.89
C CYS A 47 4.81 -7.85 22.70
N GLY A 48 3.78 -8.54 22.20
CA GLY A 48 3.15 -9.69 22.86
C GLY A 48 2.01 -9.34 23.83
N PHE A 49 1.58 -8.08 23.88
CA PHE A 49 0.42 -7.63 24.64
C PHE A 49 -0.81 -7.47 23.73
N GLU A 50 -1.99 -7.47 24.34
CA GLU A 50 -3.20 -7.02 23.66
C GLU A 50 -3.15 -5.50 23.48
N PRO A 51 -3.60 -4.96 22.33
CA PRO A 51 -3.63 -3.52 22.09
C PRO A 51 -4.39 -2.78 23.20
N PHE A 52 -3.69 -1.87 23.89
CA PHE A 52 -4.21 -1.21 25.09
C PHE A 52 -5.33 -0.20 24.83
N SER A 53 -5.49 0.29 23.60
CA SER A 53 -6.39 1.41 23.29
C SER A 53 -7.17 1.22 22.00
N ASP A 54 -8.36 1.85 21.95
CA ASP A 54 -9.16 1.93 20.74
C ASP A 54 -8.46 2.79 19.69
N SER A 55 -8.32 2.25 18.47
CA SER A 55 -7.71 2.93 17.33
C SER A 55 -8.58 4.03 16.72
N ARG A 56 -9.83 4.20 17.20
CA ARG A 56 -10.82 5.16 16.68
C ARG A 56 -10.73 6.56 17.29
N GLY A 57 -9.56 6.95 17.80
CA GLY A 57 -9.28 8.29 18.29
C GLY A 57 -9.23 9.36 17.19
N ARG A 58 -9.31 10.65 17.58
CA ARG A 58 -9.06 11.75 16.65
C ARG A 58 -7.57 11.85 16.36
N PHE A 59 -7.21 11.85 15.09
CA PHE A 59 -5.85 12.18 14.66
C PHE A 59 -5.58 13.67 14.82
N ASP A 60 -4.29 14.00 14.94
CA ASP A 60 -3.84 15.36 15.14
C ASP A 60 -4.15 16.26 13.93
N VAL A 61 -4.71 17.45 14.17
CA VAL A 61 -5.03 18.43 13.11
C VAL A 61 -3.79 18.90 12.34
N ARG A 62 -2.59 18.73 12.89
CA ARG A 62 -1.34 19.11 12.23
C ARG A 62 -1.14 18.40 10.90
N PHE A 63 -1.56 17.14 10.75
CA PHE A 63 -1.50 16.44 9.46
C PHE A 63 -2.34 17.15 8.39
N TYR A 64 -3.51 17.66 8.78
CA TYR A 64 -4.40 18.43 7.91
C TYR A 64 -3.80 19.80 7.54
N LEU A 65 -3.19 20.50 8.51
CA LEU A 65 -2.53 21.79 8.25
C LEU A 65 -1.36 21.64 7.27
N VAL A 66 -0.56 20.57 7.40
CA VAL A 66 0.53 20.27 6.47
C VAL A 66 -0.01 19.98 5.08
N ALA A 67 -1.09 19.19 4.96
CA ALA A 67 -1.69 18.87 3.67
C ALA A 67 -2.25 20.11 2.95
N ILE A 68 -2.91 21.02 3.67
CA ILE A 68 -3.43 22.27 3.08
C ILE A 68 -2.31 23.21 2.68
N LEU A 69 -1.25 23.33 3.47
CA LEU A 69 -0.12 24.19 3.13
C LEU A 69 0.67 23.66 1.92
N PHE A 70 0.62 22.35 1.68
CA PHE A 70 1.25 21.71 0.51
C PHE A 70 0.48 21.96 -0.81
N ILE A 71 -0.85 22.11 -0.74
CA ILE A 71 -1.72 22.42 -1.89
C ILE A 71 -1.51 23.87 -2.34
#